data_AF-A0A838EMW5-F1
#
_entry.id   AF-A0A838EMW5-F1
#
_cell.length_a   1.000
_cell.length_b   1.000
_cell.length_c   1.000
_cell.angle_alpha   90.00
_cell.angle_beta   90.00
_cell.angle_gamma   90.00
#
_symmetry.space_group_name_H-M   'P 1'
#
loop_
_entity.id
_entity.type
_entity.pdbx_description
1 polymer ?
#
loop_
_entity_poly.entity_id
_entity_poly.type
_entity_poly.pdbx_seq_one_letter_code
_entity_poly.pdbx_strand_id
1 'polypeptide(L)'
;MPQRSSFDPSTAVVAGYVRRSSEMQKDNYSIDAQKRAIIDGAKMRGLSAPIFYEDDERSARGEQIAKRPAFKQLLDDVQAGRVQVVIVHTLDRWSRNVMVTLQSFRILAECQTAFISLSEHIDYSTPEGRLQLTILAAFAAYFSDMLAKHTSKGKGERAAQGLYNGDIPFGYRSTGPKMPPEPNPDTFPGLRMIGELRMEGKTAEHISDAVNAAGYRTGSKRFGDRLFTIDTINAITRCEFYAAYETGDDRGTVVYKEKRFRGQHPAAFTYEEWQRIRAGSRINYRAPQRSEQGQRAYEFSGYIICVHCGLTLRCRGGHVGTNYSYYKDMAKARKYPCPAGGYLQVRTDLVIQQFGELLRGLRLPLHWRELIREQILEAAKKKGLDVDSIEREKERLRLKRGRILKQHREGYIDDEEFEGEMAAVELALRAFEMPEVDGVSLEKVIEAGERLPGMTALWDVATVEERRGMLAHIIKPEGLHYDVETKEIAAITPTPEFLPILRLLEGVVEYEEATGTLVTSRWQLRNRRASNSLSPVLIHFVSPSSYLSQKLQQVLAQLQASGNTPLPLKTRRTGPTKPKYGIPPTEWPIVQRRVVENQEPLRKVADDYGVSYETVRRTVVIARKQSRAR
;
A
#
# COMPACT_ATOMS: atom_id res chain seq x y z
N MET A 1 -17.26 -13.96 -20.25
CA MET A 1 -17.53 -12.72 -19.49
C MET A 1 -18.65 -13.02 -18.51
N PRO A 2 -18.50 -12.76 -17.21
CA PRO A 2 -19.58 -13.02 -16.26
C PRO A 2 -20.72 -12.05 -16.55
N GLN A 3 -21.88 -12.59 -16.93
CA GLN A 3 -23.12 -11.81 -17.01
C GLN A 3 -23.46 -11.37 -15.58
N ARG A 4 -23.35 -10.07 -15.28
CA ARG A 4 -23.88 -9.52 -14.03
C ARG A 4 -25.38 -9.85 -13.97
N SER A 5 -25.80 -10.36 -12.82
CA SER A 5 -27.19 -10.65 -12.44
C SER A 5 -28.12 -9.50 -12.81
N SER A 6 -29.37 -9.85 -13.15
CA SER A 6 -30.49 -8.95 -13.48
C SER A 6 -30.40 -7.55 -12.84
N PHE A 7 -30.31 -6.52 -13.67
CA PHE A 7 -30.34 -5.12 -13.27
C PHE A 7 -31.68 -4.81 -12.58
N ASP A 8 -31.66 -4.63 -11.26
CA ASP A 8 -32.80 -4.12 -10.49
C ASP A 8 -32.73 -2.58 -10.46
N PRO A 9 -33.68 -1.87 -11.12
CA PRO A 9 -33.67 -0.42 -11.21
C PRO A 9 -33.75 0.28 -9.84
N SER A 10 -34.35 -0.38 -8.85
CA SER A 10 -34.64 0.22 -7.53
C SER A 10 -33.41 0.27 -6.61
N THR A 11 -32.41 -0.58 -6.86
CA THR A 11 -31.17 -0.69 -6.07
C THR A 11 -29.93 -0.15 -6.79
N ALA A 12 -30.06 0.26 -8.05
CA ALA A 12 -28.97 0.83 -8.83
C ALA A 12 -28.52 2.19 -8.27
N VAL A 13 -27.22 2.40 -8.09
CA VAL A 13 -26.62 3.68 -7.70
C VAL A 13 -26.60 4.62 -8.90
N VAL A 14 -27.32 5.72 -8.77
CA VAL A 14 -27.50 6.74 -9.80
C VAL A 14 -26.59 7.93 -9.52
N ALA A 15 -25.90 8.41 -10.54
CA ALA A 15 -25.13 9.65 -10.49
C ALA A 15 -25.77 10.73 -11.37
N GLY A 16 -25.94 11.94 -10.84
CA GLY A 16 -26.34 13.12 -11.58
C GLY A 16 -25.13 14.00 -11.85
N TYR A 17 -24.84 14.34 -13.11
CA TYR A 17 -23.76 15.27 -13.44
C TYR A 17 -24.30 16.64 -13.85
N VAL A 18 -23.81 17.70 -13.19
CA VAL A 18 -24.23 19.09 -13.43
C VAL A 18 -23.03 20.03 -13.58
N ARG A 19 -23.22 21.10 -14.35
CA ARG A 19 -22.15 22.03 -14.75
C ARG A 19 -22.67 23.47 -14.88
N ARG A 20 -21.85 24.45 -14.44
CA ARG A 20 -22.04 25.88 -14.77
C ARG A 20 -21.47 26.20 -16.16
N SER A 21 -22.20 26.95 -16.99
CA SER A 21 -21.74 27.42 -18.30
C SER A 21 -21.94 28.94 -18.45
N SER A 22 -20.96 29.64 -19.02
CA SER A 22 -20.94 31.11 -19.15
C SER A 22 -21.78 31.68 -20.30
N GLU A 23 -22.38 30.84 -21.16
CA GLU A 23 -23.34 31.29 -22.19
C GLU A 23 -24.77 31.47 -21.65
N MET A 24 -24.95 31.35 -20.33
CA MET A 24 -26.22 31.49 -19.62
C MET A 24 -26.62 32.96 -19.36
N GLN A 25 -26.75 33.74 -20.42
CA GLN A 25 -27.69 34.87 -20.43
C GLN A 25 -28.91 34.62 -21.33
N LYS A 26 -28.99 33.48 -22.04
CA LYS A 26 -30.14 33.17 -22.91
C LYS A 26 -30.91 31.88 -22.59
N ASP A 27 -30.35 30.92 -21.83
CA ASP A 27 -31.07 29.70 -21.44
C ASP A 27 -31.20 29.53 -19.92
N ASN A 28 -32.45 29.35 -19.50
CA ASN A 28 -33.05 29.68 -18.20
C ASN A 28 -32.92 28.61 -17.11
N TYR A 29 -31.79 27.92 -16.95
CA TYR A 29 -31.70 26.81 -15.98
C TYR A 29 -30.47 26.89 -15.07
N SER A 30 -30.69 27.38 -13.83
CA SER A 30 -29.72 27.31 -12.74
C SER A 30 -29.28 25.86 -12.47
N ILE A 31 -28.16 25.65 -11.77
CA ILE A 31 -27.75 24.30 -11.30
C ILE A 31 -28.92 23.61 -10.59
N ASP A 32 -29.64 24.34 -9.75
CA ASP A 32 -30.77 23.80 -8.99
C ASP A 32 -31.91 23.32 -9.89
N ALA A 33 -32.07 23.94 -11.05
CA ALA A 33 -33.05 23.50 -12.04
C ALA A 33 -32.58 22.24 -12.78
N GLN A 34 -31.29 22.11 -13.08
CA GLN A 34 -30.71 20.87 -13.63
C GLN A 34 -30.83 19.71 -12.63
N LYS A 35 -30.52 19.94 -11.35
CA LYS A 35 -30.66 18.94 -10.28
C LYS A 35 -32.12 18.48 -10.14
N ARG A 36 -33.08 19.42 -10.13
CA ARG A 36 -34.51 19.09 -10.11
C ARG A 36 -34.92 18.23 -11.30
N ALA A 37 -34.55 18.62 -12.52
CA ALA A 37 -34.84 17.83 -13.71
C ALA A 37 -34.25 16.41 -13.63
N ILE A 38 -33.03 16.25 -13.13
CA ILE A 38 -32.38 14.95 -12.92
C ILE A 38 -33.11 14.10 -11.87
N ILE A 39 -33.52 14.70 -10.75
CA ILE A 39 -34.29 14.02 -9.70
C ILE A 39 -35.65 13.54 -10.24
N ASP A 40 -36.37 14.41 -10.96
CA ASP A 40 -37.68 14.08 -11.51
C ASP A 40 -37.56 13.02 -12.60
N GLY A 41 -36.54 13.13 -13.46
CA GLY A 41 -36.23 12.15 -14.49
C GLY A 41 -35.85 10.77 -13.94
N ALA A 42 -35.16 10.72 -12.80
CA ALA A 42 -34.86 9.47 -12.08
C ALA A 42 -36.12 8.85 -11.47
N LYS A 43 -36.96 9.66 -10.81
CA LYS A 43 -38.24 9.21 -10.22
C LYS A 43 -39.18 8.62 -11.25
N MET A 44 -39.36 9.26 -12.40
CA MET A 44 -40.22 8.76 -13.49
C MET A 44 -39.78 7.39 -14.01
N ARG A 45 -38.51 7.02 -13.83
CA ARG A 45 -37.92 5.76 -14.27
C ARG A 45 -37.77 4.73 -13.16
N GLY A 46 -38.27 5.01 -11.95
CA GLY A 46 -38.15 4.12 -10.79
C GLY A 46 -36.71 3.93 -10.29
N LEU A 47 -35.82 4.88 -10.57
CA LEU A 47 -34.42 4.84 -10.17
C LEU A 47 -34.20 5.46 -8.78
N SER A 48 -33.12 5.06 -8.10
CA SER A 48 -32.74 5.62 -6.80
C SER A 48 -32.35 7.11 -6.86
N ALA A 49 -32.27 7.76 -5.70
CA ALA A 49 -31.93 9.18 -5.61
C ALA A 49 -30.50 9.45 -6.15
N PRO A 50 -30.31 10.39 -7.11
CA PRO A 50 -29.01 10.65 -7.72
C PRO A 50 -27.98 11.26 -6.76
N ILE A 51 -26.75 10.77 -6.81
CA ILE A 51 -25.56 11.40 -6.19
C ILE A 51 -25.01 12.44 -7.17
N PHE A 52 -24.86 13.70 -6.74
CA PHE A 52 -24.46 14.78 -7.64
C PHE A 52 -22.94 14.99 -7.72
N TYR A 53 -22.46 15.15 -8.95
CA TYR A 53 -21.10 15.55 -9.29
C TYR A 53 -21.16 16.91 -9.99
N GLU A 54 -20.47 17.91 -9.43
CA GLU A 54 -20.64 19.32 -9.81
C GLU A 54 -19.29 19.94 -10.19
N ASP A 55 -19.20 20.48 -11.41
CA ASP A 55 -18.02 21.24 -11.86
C ASP A 55 -18.33 22.73 -12.05
N ASP A 56 -17.41 23.58 -11.56
CA ASP A 56 -17.50 25.05 -11.57
C ASP A 56 -16.91 25.71 -12.84
N GLU A 57 -17.14 27.02 -12.98
CA GLU A 57 -16.79 27.86 -14.14
C GLU A 57 -15.32 27.80 -14.58
N ARG A 58 -14.35 27.64 -13.66
CA ARG A 58 -12.92 27.58 -14.02
C ARG A 58 -12.57 26.30 -14.80
N SER A 59 -13.32 25.23 -14.57
CA SER A 59 -13.22 23.96 -15.30
C SER A 59 -13.89 24.01 -16.67
N ALA A 60 -14.84 24.91 -16.87
CA ALA A 60 -15.60 25.08 -18.12
C ALA A 60 -14.77 25.60 -19.32
N ARG A 61 -13.62 26.26 -19.07
CA ARG A 61 -12.68 26.66 -20.16
C ARG A 61 -11.78 25.50 -20.62
N GLY A 62 -11.76 24.41 -19.87
CA GLY A 62 -10.93 23.25 -20.15
C GLY A 62 -11.80 22.03 -20.40
N GLU A 63 -12.20 21.81 -21.65
CA GLU A 63 -13.06 20.68 -22.02
C GLU A 63 -12.39 19.30 -21.75
N GLN A 64 -11.10 19.28 -21.42
CA GLN A 64 -10.33 18.09 -21.04
C GLN A 64 -10.77 17.54 -19.67
N ILE A 65 -10.91 16.22 -19.57
CA ILE A 65 -11.28 15.48 -18.34
C ILE A 65 -10.42 15.92 -17.14
N ALA A 66 -9.11 16.11 -17.33
CA ALA A 66 -8.19 16.47 -16.25
C ALA A 66 -8.45 17.85 -15.60
N LYS A 67 -9.19 18.74 -16.29
CA LYS A 67 -9.55 20.08 -15.78
C LYS A 67 -10.94 20.10 -15.12
N ARG A 68 -11.64 18.97 -15.10
CA ARG A 68 -12.99 18.76 -14.59
C ARG A 68 -12.96 17.74 -13.44
N PRO A 69 -12.61 18.17 -12.20
CA PRO A 69 -12.37 17.26 -11.09
C PRO A 69 -13.60 16.41 -10.72
N ALA A 70 -14.82 16.96 -10.75
CA ALA A 70 -16.02 16.20 -10.42
C ALA A 70 -16.39 15.22 -11.54
N PHE A 71 -16.24 15.63 -12.81
CA PHE A 71 -16.40 14.72 -13.95
C PHE A 71 -15.40 13.56 -13.92
N LYS A 72 -14.14 13.85 -13.57
CA LYS A 72 -13.12 12.81 -13.42
C LYS A 72 -13.49 11.85 -12.28
N GLN A 73 -13.87 12.38 -11.13
CA GLN A 73 -14.29 11.56 -9.99
C GLN A 73 -15.46 10.65 -10.34
N LEU A 74 -16.46 11.16 -11.07
CA LEU A 74 -17.57 10.36 -11.59
C LEU A 74 -17.09 9.18 -12.45
N LEU A 75 -16.17 9.42 -13.39
CA LEU A 75 -15.63 8.35 -14.24
C LEU A 75 -14.78 7.34 -13.44
N ASP A 76 -14.02 7.80 -12.44
CA ASP A 76 -13.27 6.93 -11.54
C ASP A 76 -14.23 6.04 -10.70
N ASP A 77 -15.37 6.59 -10.26
CA ASP A 77 -16.41 5.86 -9.50
C ASP A 77 -17.18 4.87 -10.38
N VAL A 78 -17.42 5.20 -11.66
CA VAL A 78 -17.91 4.27 -12.68
C VAL A 78 -16.96 3.10 -12.86
N GLN A 79 -15.66 3.36 -13.04
CA GLN A 79 -14.64 2.31 -13.23
C GLN A 79 -14.47 1.42 -12.01
N ALA A 80 -14.67 1.97 -10.80
CA ALA A 80 -14.72 1.22 -9.55
C ALA A 80 -16.01 0.38 -9.40
N GLY A 81 -16.95 0.48 -10.35
CA GLY A 81 -18.24 -0.20 -10.30
C GLY A 81 -19.23 0.36 -9.27
N ARG A 82 -18.97 1.55 -8.73
CA ARG A 82 -19.78 2.21 -7.69
C ARG A 82 -21.01 2.92 -8.25
N VAL A 83 -21.00 3.26 -9.53
CA VAL A 83 -22.10 3.93 -10.24
C VAL A 83 -22.59 3.04 -11.38
N GLN A 84 -23.90 2.76 -11.41
CA GLN A 84 -24.51 1.91 -12.45
C GLN A 84 -25.37 2.71 -13.45
N VAL A 85 -25.81 3.92 -13.09
CA VAL A 85 -26.54 4.82 -13.98
C VAL A 85 -26.01 6.24 -13.88
N VAL A 86 -25.82 6.91 -15.00
CA VAL A 86 -25.44 8.32 -15.07
C VAL A 86 -26.55 9.10 -15.77
N ILE A 87 -26.99 10.21 -15.16
CA ILE A 87 -28.05 11.07 -15.71
C ILE A 87 -27.51 12.49 -15.88
N VAL A 88 -27.75 13.06 -17.05
CA VAL A 88 -27.50 14.48 -17.35
C VAL A 88 -28.75 15.15 -17.87
N HIS A 89 -28.86 16.46 -17.66
CA HIS A 89 -29.95 17.25 -18.22
C HIS A 89 -29.90 17.27 -19.76
N THR A 90 -28.72 17.56 -20.31
CA THR A 90 -28.44 17.69 -21.75
C THR A 90 -27.03 17.17 -22.06
N LEU A 91 -26.78 16.74 -23.30
CA LEU A 91 -25.46 16.26 -23.73
C LEU A 91 -24.38 17.35 -23.68
N ASP A 92 -24.75 18.62 -23.86
CA ASP A 92 -23.81 19.75 -23.75
C ASP A 92 -23.32 20.00 -22.31
N ARG A 93 -24.05 19.46 -21.30
CA ARG A 93 -23.58 19.42 -19.91
C ARG A 93 -22.58 18.28 -19.73
N TRP A 94 -22.76 17.15 -20.41
CA TRP A 94 -21.80 16.05 -20.40
C TRP A 94 -20.44 16.44 -21.00
N SER A 95 -20.41 16.93 -22.26
CA SER A 95 -19.21 17.45 -22.92
C SER A 95 -19.55 18.05 -24.29
N ARG A 96 -18.95 19.21 -24.62
CA ARG A 96 -18.98 19.78 -25.98
C ARG A 96 -17.85 19.27 -26.87
N ASN A 97 -16.82 18.66 -26.30
CA ASN A 97 -15.73 18.04 -27.05
C ASN A 97 -16.05 16.60 -27.39
N VAL A 98 -16.12 16.31 -28.70
CA VAL A 98 -16.44 14.98 -29.24
C VAL A 98 -15.48 13.91 -28.71
N MET A 99 -14.17 14.17 -28.62
CA MET A 99 -13.21 13.19 -28.12
C MET A 99 -13.44 12.86 -26.65
N VAL A 100 -13.82 13.84 -25.83
CA VAL A 100 -14.11 13.64 -24.40
C VAL A 100 -15.43 12.88 -24.23
N THR A 101 -16.44 13.17 -25.05
CA THR A 101 -17.70 12.41 -25.12
C THR A 101 -17.43 10.95 -25.49
N LEU A 102 -16.64 10.72 -26.54
CA LEU A 102 -16.28 9.38 -27.02
C LEU A 102 -15.46 8.59 -25.98
N GLN A 103 -14.47 9.22 -25.34
CA GLN A 103 -13.67 8.58 -24.29
C GLN A 103 -14.50 8.20 -23.06
N SER A 104 -15.35 9.11 -22.60
CA SER A 104 -16.21 8.87 -21.45
C SER A 104 -17.28 7.81 -21.74
N PHE A 105 -17.86 7.81 -22.94
CA PHE A 105 -18.80 6.76 -23.38
C PHE A 105 -18.16 5.39 -23.51
N ARG A 106 -16.90 5.32 -23.97
CA ARG A 106 -16.14 4.07 -23.94
C ARG A 106 -16.00 3.51 -22.53
N ILE A 107 -15.69 4.35 -21.54
CA ILE A 107 -15.60 3.94 -20.13
C ILE A 107 -16.94 3.41 -19.62
N LEU A 108 -18.04 4.14 -19.90
CA LEU A 108 -19.39 3.71 -19.51
C LEU A 108 -19.76 2.36 -20.16
N ALA A 109 -19.45 2.17 -21.43
CA ALA A 109 -19.70 0.93 -22.16
C ALA A 109 -18.89 -0.26 -21.59
N GLU A 110 -17.59 -0.07 -21.35
CA GLU A 110 -16.71 -1.09 -20.76
C GLU A 110 -17.19 -1.49 -19.35
N CYS A 111 -17.73 -0.54 -18.58
CA CYS A 111 -18.25 -0.78 -17.23
C CYS A 111 -19.72 -1.22 -17.19
N GLN A 112 -20.40 -1.31 -18.34
CA GLN A 112 -21.84 -1.58 -18.47
C GLN A 112 -22.72 -0.60 -17.68
N THR A 113 -22.29 0.66 -17.57
CA THR A 113 -23.02 1.73 -16.89
C THR A 113 -24.01 2.36 -17.86
N ALA A 114 -25.28 2.44 -17.47
CA ALA A 114 -26.30 3.10 -18.26
C ALA A 114 -26.11 4.62 -18.25
N PHE A 115 -26.44 5.28 -19.35
CA PHE A 115 -26.36 6.73 -19.46
C PHE A 115 -27.64 7.29 -20.05
N ILE A 116 -28.14 8.35 -19.41
CA ILE A 116 -29.43 8.96 -19.72
C ILE A 116 -29.23 10.46 -19.92
N SER A 117 -29.66 10.95 -21.08
CA SER A 117 -29.78 12.38 -21.36
C SER A 117 -31.24 12.77 -21.44
N LEU A 118 -31.68 13.70 -20.57
CA LEU A 118 -33.10 14.01 -20.42
C LEU A 118 -33.67 14.78 -21.62
N SER A 119 -32.95 15.77 -22.14
CA SER A 119 -33.43 16.62 -23.24
C SER A 119 -33.39 15.94 -24.60
N GLU A 120 -32.38 15.11 -24.86
CA GLU A 120 -32.23 14.40 -26.13
C GLU A 120 -33.01 13.07 -26.16
N HIS A 121 -33.68 12.71 -25.06
CA HIS A 121 -34.39 11.44 -24.89
C HIS A 121 -33.54 10.20 -25.19
N ILE A 122 -32.23 10.31 -24.94
CA ILE A 122 -31.28 9.24 -25.18
C ILE A 122 -31.19 8.41 -23.91
N ASP A 123 -31.57 7.14 -24.02
CA ASP A 123 -31.46 6.16 -22.95
C ASP A 123 -30.58 4.99 -23.40
N TYR A 124 -29.34 4.97 -22.91
CA TYR A 124 -28.38 3.91 -23.20
C TYR A 124 -28.54 2.69 -22.27
N SER A 125 -29.63 2.60 -21.49
CA SER A 125 -30.01 1.38 -20.79
C SER A 125 -30.74 0.37 -21.69
N THR A 126 -31.32 0.82 -22.81
CA THR A 126 -32.04 -0.02 -23.78
C THR A 126 -31.06 -0.80 -24.68
N PRO A 127 -31.49 -1.93 -25.29
CA PRO A 127 -30.67 -2.67 -26.25
C PRO A 127 -30.18 -1.82 -27.43
N GLU A 128 -31.04 -0.98 -27.99
CA GLU A 128 -30.74 -0.06 -29.09
C GLU A 128 -29.74 1.01 -28.66
N GLY A 129 -29.92 1.56 -27.45
CA GLY A 129 -29.01 2.51 -26.87
C GLY A 129 -27.62 1.91 -26.60
N ARG A 130 -27.56 0.70 -26.05
CA ARG A 130 -26.29 -0.02 -25.84
C ARG A 130 -25.55 -0.28 -27.16
N LEU A 131 -26.27 -0.59 -28.24
CA LEU A 131 -25.68 -0.73 -29.57
C LEU A 131 -25.07 0.60 -30.06
N GLN A 132 -25.80 1.71 -29.95
CA GLN A 132 -25.30 3.04 -30.32
C GLN A 132 -24.06 3.43 -29.51
N LEU A 133 -24.07 3.20 -28.19
CA LEU A 133 -22.93 3.46 -27.32
C LEU A 133 -21.71 2.62 -27.72
N THR A 134 -21.91 1.35 -28.07
CA THR A 134 -20.86 0.44 -28.53
C THR A 134 -20.22 0.92 -29.84
N ILE A 135 -21.03 1.37 -30.79
CA ILE A 135 -20.55 1.93 -32.07
C ILE A 135 -19.72 3.21 -31.82
N LEU A 136 -20.19 4.11 -30.95
CA LEU A 136 -19.45 5.30 -30.57
C LEU A 136 -18.12 4.96 -29.88
N ALA A 137 -18.12 3.98 -28.97
CA ALA A 137 -16.91 3.50 -28.31
C ALA A 137 -15.90 2.90 -29.32
N ALA A 138 -16.38 2.19 -30.35
CA ALA A 138 -15.54 1.67 -31.42
C ALA A 138 -14.87 2.80 -32.23
N PHE A 139 -15.61 3.85 -32.58
CA PHE A 139 -15.03 5.04 -33.22
C PHE A 139 -14.02 5.76 -32.31
N ALA A 140 -14.30 5.85 -31.00
CA ALA A 140 -13.37 6.41 -30.02
C ALA A 140 -12.02 5.68 -30.00
N ALA A 141 -12.08 4.35 -29.95
CA ALA A 141 -10.90 3.50 -30.00
C ALA A 141 -10.15 3.67 -31.33
N TYR A 142 -10.87 3.66 -32.45
CA TYR A 142 -10.30 3.88 -33.78
C TYR A 142 -9.54 5.21 -33.88
N PHE A 143 -10.15 6.33 -33.49
CA PHE A 143 -9.50 7.64 -33.53
C PHE A 143 -8.29 7.73 -32.59
N SER A 144 -8.38 7.12 -31.41
CA SER A 144 -7.24 7.04 -30.47
C SER A 144 -6.07 6.27 -31.09
N ASP A 145 -6.33 5.11 -31.69
CA ASP A 145 -5.31 4.29 -32.35
C ASP A 145 -4.73 5.00 -33.57
N MET A 146 -5.56 5.69 -34.35
CA MET A 146 -5.14 6.49 -35.49
C MET A 146 -4.23 7.65 -35.04
N LEU A 147 -4.60 8.37 -33.99
CA LEU A 147 -3.79 9.46 -33.44
C LEU A 147 -2.47 8.95 -32.86
N ALA A 148 -2.47 7.80 -32.18
CA ALA A 148 -1.27 7.13 -31.70
C ALA A 148 -0.34 6.73 -32.86
N LYS A 149 -0.88 6.20 -33.96
CA LYS A 149 -0.13 5.89 -35.19
C LYS A 149 0.47 7.15 -35.80
N HIS A 150 -0.30 8.23 -35.97
CA HIS A 150 0.20 9.51 -36.49
C HIS A 150 1.28 10.11 -35.60
N THR A 151 1.08 10.11 -34.28
CA THR A 151 2.07 10.62 -33.31
C THR A 151 3.34 9.77 -33.33
N SER A 152 3.21 8.44 -33.40
CA SER A 152 4.34 7.53 -33.53
C SER A 152 5.11 7.76 -34.84
N LYS A 153 4.40 8.03 -35.95
CA LYS A 153 5.01 8.38 -37.24
C LYS A 153 5.77 9.70 -37.14
N GLY A 154 5.16 10.73 -36.56
CA GLY A 154 5.80 12.03 -36.35
C GLY A 154 7.03 11.96 -35.44
N LYS A 155 6.97 11.18 -34.34
CA LYS A 155 8.15 10.92 -33.48
C LYS A 155 9.25 10.16 -34.21
N GLY A 156 8.87 9.20 -35.06
CA GLY A 156 9.80 8.45 -35.89
C GLY A 156 10.53 9.33 -36.90
N GLU A 157 9.78 10.16 -37.64
CA GLU A 157 10.34 11.14 -38.58
C GLU A 157 11.25 12.14 -37.88
N ARG A 158 10.83 12.65 -36.72
CA ARG A 158 11.64 13.54 -35.89
C ARG A 158 12.95 12.88 -35.44
N ALA A 159 12.92 11.62 -35.04
CA ALA A 159 14.12 10.87 -34.69
C ALA A 159 15.02 10.61 -35.91
N ALA A 160 14.43 10.31 -37.08
CA ALA A 160 15.17 10.13 -38.34
C ALA A 160 15.87 11.42 -38.78
N GLN A 161 15.30 12.57 -38.49
CA GLN A 161 15.92 13.89 -38.68
C GLN A 161 16.99 14.20 -37.61
N GLY A 162 17.26 13.30 -36.65
CA GLY A 162 18.25 13.52 -35.59
C GLY A 162 17.77 14.42 -34.45
N LEU A 163 16.46 14.70 -34.37
CA LEU A 163 15.89 15.54 -33.33
C LEU A 163 15.40 14.69 -32.15
N TYR A 164 15.77 15.11 -30.93
CA TYR A 164 15.43 14.38 -29.72
C TYR A 164 13.92 14.40 -29.42
N ASN A 165 13.41 13.28 -28.93
CA ASN A 165 12.03 13.06 -28.51
C ASN A 165 11.95 13.01 -26.98
N GLY A 166 11.21 13.92 -26.36
CA GLY A 166 10.95 13.92 -24.92
C GLY A 166 11.39 15.20 -24.23
N ASP A 167 11.45 15.14 -22.91
CA ASP A 167 11.93 16.23 -22.05
C ASP A 167 13.44 16.40 -22.19
N ILE A 168 13.92 17.63 -22.10
CA ILE A 168 15.34 17.95 -22.31
C ILE A 168 16.19 17.28 -21.22
N PRO A 169 17.19 16.47 -21.59
CA PRO A 169 18.05 15.79 -20.62
C PRO A 169 18.89 16.77 -19.79
N PHE A 170 19.25 16.35 -18.57
CA PHE A 170 20.07 17.15 -17.65
C PHE A 170 21.41 17.54 -18.29
N GLY A 171 21.89 18.76 -18.02
CA GLY A 171 23.09 19.29 -18.66
C GLY A 171 22.81 20.02 -19.98
N TYR A 172 21.59 19.97 -20.51
CA TYR A 172 21.19 20.65 -21.74
C TYR A 172 20.04 21.62 -21.48
N ARG A 173 19.87 22.59 -22.40
CA ARG A 173 18.77 23.58 -22.38
C ARG A 173 18.07 23.65 -23.73
N SER A 174 16.84 24.17 -23.70
CA SER A 174 16.07 24.42 -24.92
C SER A 174 16.61 25.67 -25.61
N THR A 175 16.83 25.57 -26.92
CA THR A 175 17.15 26.68 -27.81
C THR A 175 15.92 27.22 -28.55
N GLY A 176 14.77 26.56 -28.41
CA GLY A 176 13.52 26.94 -29.06
C GLY A 176 12.60 25.75 -29.33
N PRO A 177 11.37 26.01 -29.79
CA PRO A 177 10.43 24.95 -30.17
C PRO A 177 11.00 24.15 -31.34
N LYS A 178 11.01 22.81 -31.20
CA LYS A 178 11.49 21.84 -32.19
C LYS A 178 12.99 21.89 -32.52
N MET A 179 13.77 22.79 -31.93
CA MET A 179 15.22 22.89 -32.14
C MET A 179 16.01 21.83 -31.35
N PRO A 180 17.23 21.46 -31.79
CA PRO A 180 18.13 20.60 -31.02
C PRO A 180 18.54 21.26 -29.69
N PRO A 181 18.54 20.53 -28.57
CA PRO A 181 19.07 21.03 -27.30
C PRO A 181 20.56 21.34 -27.37
N GLU A 182 20.99 22.35 -26.61
CA GLU A 182 22.40 22.73 -26.47
C GLU A 182 22.90 22.55 -25.03
N PRO A 183 24.22 22.35 -24.83
CA PRO A 183 24.83 22.34 -23.50
C PRO A 183 24.42 23.56 -22.67
N ASN A 184 23.96 23.33 -21.46
CA ASN A 184 23.62 24.38 -20.51
C ASN A 184 24.85 24.71 -19.64
N PRO A 185 25.43 25.93 -19.72
CA PRO A 185 26.64 26.30 -18.99
C PRO A 185 26.61 25.99 -17.48
N ASP A 186 25.44 26.11 -16.83
CA ASP A 186 25.32 25.94 -15.39
C ASP A 186 25.27 24.46 -14.96
N THR A 187 24.70 23.58 -15.80
CA THR A 187 24.43 22.18 -15.43
C THR A 187 25.31 21.17 -16.18
N PHE A 188 25.87 21.57 -17.33
CA PHE A 188 26.72 20.72 -18.16
C PHE A 188 28.02 20.30 -17.45
N PRO A 189 28.68 21.15 -16.62
CA PRO A 189 29.83 20.70 -15.83
C PRO A 189 29.46 19.58 -14.83
N GLY A 190 28.26 19.64 -14.24
CA GLY A 190 27.74 18.57 -13.38
C GLY A 190 27.50 17.26 -14.14
N LEU A 191 27.04 17.34 -15.39
CA LEU A 191 26.93 16.17 -16.26
C LEU A 191 28.31 15.56 -16.57
N ARG A 192 29.32 16.38 -16.89
CA ARG A 192 30.70 15.91 -17.12
C ARG A 192 31.28 15.22 -15.89
N MET A 193 31.09 15.81 -14.71
CA MET A 193 31.49 15.23 -13.43
C MET A 193 30.89 13.83 -13.20
N ILE A 194 29.61 13.62 -13.56
CA ILE A 194 28.96 12.29 -13.46
C ILE A 194 29.69 11.27 -14.34
N GLY A 195 30.00 11.64 -15.59
CA GLY A 195 30.69 10.75 -16.52
C GLY A 195 32.12 10.42 -16.09
N GLU A 196 32.87 11.42 -15.65
CA GLU A 196 34.26 11.27 -15.18
C GLU A 196 34.36 10.32 -13.99
N LEU A 197 33.57 10.56 -12.93
CA LEU A 197 33.54 9.66 -11.77
C LEU A 197 33.07 8.25 -12.13
N ARG A 198 32.21 8.11 -13.14
CA ARG A 198 31.78 6.79 -13.61
C ARG A 198 32.88 6.06 -14.38
N MET A 199 33.68 6.77 -15.17
CA MET A 199 34.85 6.22 -15.86
C MET A 199 35.94 5.78 -14.88
N GLU A 200 36.08 6.46 -13.74
CA GLU A 200 36.93 6.03 -12.62
C GLU A 200 36.40 4.79 -11.87
N GLY A 201 35.20 4.30 -12.22
CA GLY A 201 34.59 3.13 -11.62
C GLY A 201 33.84 3.40 -10.31
N LYS A 202 33.60 4.66 -9.93
CA LYS A 202 32.85 4.99 -8.70
C LYS A 202 31.41 4.45 -8.75
N THR A 203 30.89 4.11 -7.57
CA THR A 203 29.51 3.63 -7.42
C THR A 203 28.51 4.77 -7.64
N ALA A 204 27.29 4.44 -8.07
CA ALA A 204 26.25 5.44 -8.29
C ALA A 204 25.86 6.21 -7.02
N GLU A 205 26.01 5.58 -5.84
CA GLU A 205 25.84 6.24 -4.53
C GLU A 205 26.89 7.32 -4.32
N HIS A 206 28.17 6.99 -4.49
CA HIS A 206 29.26 7.95 -4.36
C HIS A 206 29.14 9.11 -5.36
N ILE A 207 28.77 8.81 -6.61
CA ILE A 207 28.54 9.83 -7.63
C ILE A 207 27.38 10.75 -7.21
N SER A 208 26.28 10.20 -6.71
CA SER A 208 25.13 11.01 -6.27
C SER A 208 25.50 11.94 -5.12
N ASP A 209 26.27 11.47 -4.14
CA ASP A 209 26.73 12.29 -3.01
C ASP A 209 27.68 13.40 -3.48
N ALA A 210 28.64 13.08 -4.35
CA ALA A 210 29.62 14.04 -4.86
C ALA A 210 28.96 15.15 -5.69
N VAL A 211 28.02 14.80 -6.58
CA VAL A 211 27.31 15.75 -7.44
C VAL A 211 26.36 16.62 -6.61
N ASN A 212 25.70 16.05 -5.59
CA ASN A 212 24.87 16.81 -4.67
C ASN A 212 25.69 17.78 -3.81
N ALA A 213 26.87 17.35 -3.35
CA ALA A 213 27.81 18.18 -2.57
C ALA A 213 28.38 19.33 -3.41
N ALA A 214 28.60 19.11 -4.72
CA ALA A 214 28.98 20.15 -5.67
C ALA A 214 27.85 21.15 -5.99
N GLY A 215 26.64 20.95 -5.44
CA GLY A 215 25.53 21.89 -5.55
C GLY A 215 24.58 21.64 -6.73
N TYR A 216 24.85 20.64 -7.58
CA TYR A 216 23.96 20.31 -8.70
C TYR A 216 22.66 19.65 -8.21
N ARG A 217 21.56 19.95 -8.90
CA ARG A 217 20.22 19.40 -8.60
C ARG A 217 19.56 18.90 -9.88
N THR A 218 18.79 17.82 -9.76
CA THR A 218 17.90 17.37 -10.83
C THR A 218 16.62 18.20 -10.77
N GLY A 219 16.27 18.88 -11.85
CA GLY A 219 15.04 19.66 -11.94
C GLY A 219 14.02 19.02 -12.87
N SER A 220 12.74 19.05 -12.50
CA SER A 220 11.62 18.83 -13.42
C SER A 220 10.61 19.96 -13.29
N LYS A 221 10.01 20.39 -14.41
CA LYS A 221 8.95 21.42 -14.40
C LYS A 221 7.78 21.06 -13.48
N ARG A 222 7.54 19.77 -13.24
CA ARG A 222 6.43 19.25 -12.42
C ARG A 222 6.75 19.22 -10.93
N PHE A 223 8.03 19.13 -10.57
CA PHE A 223 8.43 18.68 -9.24
C PHE A 223 9.51 19.52 -8.57
N GLY A 224 10.03 20.54 -9.26
CA GLY A 224 11.09 21.42 -8.75
C GLY A 224 12.45 20.73 -8.64
N ASP A 225 13.36 21.41 -7.94
CA ASP A 225 14.72 20.96 -7.74
C ASP A 225 14.81 19.84 -6.70
N ARG A 226 15.55 18.79 -7.02
CA ARG A 226 15.73 17.60 -6.20
C ARG A 226 17.19 17.18 -6.17
N LEU A 227 17.54 16.45 -5.11
CA LEU A 227 18.83 15.79 -5.01
C LEU A 227 18.94 14.64 -6.01
N PHE A 228 20.14 14.42 -6.51
CA PHE A 228 20.49 13.20 -7.25
C PHE A 228 20.40 11.99 -6.32
N THR A 229 19.85 10.91 -6.85
CA THR A 229 19.74 9.59 -6.24
C THR A 229 20.51 8.57 -7.08
N ILE A 230 20.72 7.38 -6.52
CA ILE A 230 21.31 6.25 -7.23
C ILE A 230 20.58 5.99 -8.57
N ASP A 231 19.25 6.08 -8.58
CA ASP A 231 18.43 5.83 -9.77
C ASP A 231 18.60 6.90 -10.85
N THR A 232 18.71 8.17 -10.45
CA THR A 232 18.92 9.26 -11.41
C THR A 232 20.31 9.19 -12.04
N ILE A 233 21.35 8.85 -11.28
CA ILE A 233 22.70 8.61 -11.82
C ILE A 233 22.70 7.42 -12.79
N ASN A 234 22.04 6.32 -12.43
CA ASN A 234 21.93 5.15 -13.29
C ASN A 234 21.13 5.45 -14.57
N ALA A 235 20.09 6.28 -14.51
CA ALA A 235 19.34 6.70 -15.69
C ALA A 235 20.20 7.55 -16.64
N ILE A 236 20.96 8.51 -16.11
CA ILE A 236 21.87 9.36 -16.90
C ILE A 236 22.95 8.53 -17.58
N THR A 237 23.64 7.66 -16.84
CA THR A 237 24.75 6.83 -17.35
C THR A 237 24.31 5.71 -18.31
N ARG A 238 23.00 5.53 -18.53
CA ARG A 238 22.43 4.62 -19.53
C ARG A 238 21.84 5.34 -20.74
N CYS A 239 21.66 6.66 -20.67
CA CYS A 239 21.00 7.43 -21.72
C CYS A 239 21.96 7.73 -22.86
N GLU A 240 21.82 7.04 -24.00
CA GLU A 240 22.69 7.25 -25.17
C GLU A 240 22.61 8.66 -25.77
N PHE A 241 21.64 9.48 -25.36
CA PHE A 241 21.59 10.90 -25.72
C PHE A 241 22.92 11.61 -25.49
N TYR A 242 23.62 11.30 -24.39
CA TYR A 242 24.88 11.96 -24.05
C TYR A 242 26.09 11.47 -24.86
N ALA A 243 25.94 10.36 -25.58
CA ALA A 243 27.02 9.68 -26.29
C ALA A 243 27.13 10.15 -27.75
N ALA A 244 28.36 10.38 -28.23
CA ALA A 244 28.62 10.51 -29.65
C ALA A 244 28.05 9.32 -30.44
N TYR A 245 27.49 9.59 -31.61
CA TYR A 245 26.84 8.57 -32.44
C TYR A 245 27.83 7.46 -32.84
N GLU A 246 29.01 7.87 -33.31
CA GLU A 246 30.12 7.02 -33.74
C GLU A 246 31.47 7.64 -33.31
N THR A 247 32.57 6.88 -33.42
CA THR A 247 33.93 7.36 -33.15
C THR A 247 34.27 8.54 -34.05
N GLY A 248 34.70 9.66 -33.46
CA GLY A 248 35.05 10.88 -34.18
C GLY A 248 33.86 11.81 -34.48
N ASP A 249 32.63 11.45 -34.11
CA ASP A 249 31.46 12.33 -34.27
C ASP A 249 31.34 13.32 -33.10
N ASP A 250 30.96 14.56 -33.40
CA ASP A 250 30.67 15.62 -32.41
C ASP A 250 29.19 15.62 -31.98
N ARG A 251 28.35 14.86 -32.70
CA ARG A 251 26.90 14.78 -32.45
C ARG A 251 26.50 13.59 -31.60
N GLY A 252 25.53 13.82 -30.73
CA GLY A 252 25.00 12.80 -29.83
C GLY A 252 24.10 11.77 -30.53
N THR A 253 23.63 10.76 -29.79
CA THR A 253 22.78 9.69 -30.33
C THR A 253 21.30 9.93 -30.00
N VAL A 254 20.39 9.75 -30.97
CA VAL A 254 18.95 9.70 -30.72
C VAL A 254 18.47 8.27 -30.87
N VAL A 255 17.82 7.72 -29.84
CA VAL A 255 17.27 6.36 -29.85
C VAL A 255 15.75 6.40 -29.92
N TYR A 256 15.16 5.69 -30.88
CA TYR A 256 13.71 5.55 -31.00
C TYR A 256 13.35 4.15 -31.51
N LYS A 257 12.49 3.44 -30.76
CA LYS A 257 12.11 2.04 -31.04
C LYS A 257 13.32 1.16 -31.36
N GLU A 258 14.32 1.22 -30.48
CA GLU A 258 15.57 0.43 -30.54
C GLU A 258 16.48 0.74 -31.75
N LYS A 259 16.10 1.69 -32.61
CA LYS A 259 16.95 2.21 -33.68
C LYS A 259 17.73 3.43 -33.19
N ARG A 260 19.02 3.47 -33.53
CA ARG A 260 19.91 4.59 -33.27
C ARG A 260 19.93 5.49 -34.51
N PHE A 261 19.85 6.80 -34.29
CA PHE A 261 19.95 7.83 -35.31
C PHE A 261 21.03 8.83 -34.88
N ARG A 262 21.74 9.39 -35.86
CA ARG A 262 22.69 10.48 -35.61
C ARG A 262 21.92 11.72 -35.17
N GLY A 263 22.15 12.18 -33.95
CA GLY A 263 21.49 13.35 -33.39
C GLY A 263 22.00 14.66 -34.00
N GLN A 264 21.25 15.74 -33.80
CA GLN A 264 21.70 17.08 -34.14
C GLN A 264 22.29 17.82 -32.92
N HIS A 265 22.03 17.35 -31.70
CA HIS A 265 22.58 17.96 -30.50
C HIS A 265 24.06 17.60 -30.31
N PRO A 266 24.87 18.47 -29.68
CA PRO A 266 26.25 18.16 -29.34
C PRO A 266 26.33 16.98 -28.36
N ALA A 267 27.27 16.06 -28.56
CA ALA A 267 27.53 14.99 -27.59
C ALA A 267 28.20 15.53 -26.32
N ALA A 268 27.88 14.95 -25.16
CA ALA A 268 28.55 15.28 -23.91
C ALA A 268 29.81 14.45 -23.69
N PHE A 269 29.84 13.24 -24.24
CA PHE A 269 30.93 12.28 -24.16
C PHE A 269 31.29 11.74 -25.54
N THR A 270 32.57 11.54 -25.80
CA THR A 270 33.01 10.84 -27.02
C THR A 270 32.53 9.39 -27.01
N TYR A 271 32.61 8.72 -28.16
CA TYR A 271 32.20 7.33 -28.26
C TYR A 271 33.01 6.44 -27.29
N GLU A 272 34.32 6.69 -27.18
CA GLU A 272 35.25 5.96 -26.32
C GLU A 272 34.99 6.23 -24.84
N GLU A 273 34.77 7.49 -24.45
CA GLU A 273 34.35 7.87 -23.10
C GLU A 273 33.05 7.14 -22.73
N TRP A 274 32.09 7.10 -23.64
CA TRP A 274 30.81 6.44 -23.41
C TRP A 274 30.94 4.93 -23.22
N GLN A 275 31.79 4.26 -24.01
CA GLN A 275 32.06 2.82 -23.81
C GLN A 275 32.66 2.56 -22.42
N ARG A 276 33.54 3.44 -21.92
CA ARG A 276 34.09 3.35 -20.57
C ARG A 276 33.03 3.56 -19.49
N ILE A 277 32.13 4.54 -19.66
CA ILE A 277 30.99 4.77 -18.75
C ILE A 277 30.08 3.52 -18.69
N ARG A 278 29.81 2.88 -19.83
CA ARG A 278 29.04 1.63 -19.89
C ARG A 278 29.78 0.46 -19.25
N ALA A 279 31.08 0.34 -19.47
CA ALA A 279 31.92 -0.68 -18.84
C ALA A 279 31.94 -0.52 -17.32
N GLY A 280 32.15 0.69 -16.79
CA GLY A 280 32.06 0.99 -15.36
C GLY A 280 30.68 0.71 -14.78
N SER A 281 29.61 0.91 -15.56
CA SER A 281 28.25 0.53 -15.18
C SER A 281 28.05 -0.98 -15.12
N ARG A 282 28.72 -1.77 -15.99
CA ARG A 282 28.71 -3.25 -15.97
C ARG A 282 29.56 -3.82 -14.84
N ILE A 283 30.71 -3.22 -14.53
CA ILE A 283 31.57 -3.63 -13.41
C ILE A 283 30.84 -3.45 -12.07
N ASN A 284 30.15 -2.32 -11.91
CA ASN A 284 29.32 -2.05 -10.73
C ASN A 284 27.98 -2.79 -10.76
N TYR A 285 27.58 -3.31 -11.92
CA TYR A 285 26.42 -4.19 -12.03
C TYR A 285 26.80 -5.57 -11.50
N ARG A 286 26.65 -5.73 -10.18
CA ARG A 286 26.43 -7.06 -9.63
C ARG A 286 25.06 -7.49 -10.11
N ALA A 287 25.02 -8.33 -11.16
CA ALA A 287 23.85 -9.16 -11.39
C ALA A 287 23.52 -9.77 -10.02
N PRO A 288 22.25 -9.72 -9.56
CA PRO A 288 21.90 -10.53 -8.40
C PRO A 288 22.30 -11.94 -8.78
N GLN A 289 23.37 -12.47 -8.15
CA GLN A 289 23.57 -13.89 -8.10
C GLN A 289 22.35 -14.39 -7.34
N ARG A 290 21.28 -14.70 -8.07
CA ARG A 290 20.47 -15.83 -7.70
C ARG A 290 21.43 -16.99 -7.82
N SER A 291 22.15 -17.24 -6.73
CA SER A 291 22.84 -18.50 -6.58
C SER A 291 21.79 -19.55 -6.85
N GLU A 292 22.01 -20.41 -7.85
CA GLU A 292 21.32 -21.70 -7.93
C GLU A 292 21.63 -22.57 -6.69
N GLN A 293 22.49 -22.11 -5.77
CA GLN A 293 22.52 -22.60 -4.40
C GLN A 293 21.10 -22.50 -3.85
N GLY A 294 20.47 -23.67 -3.76
CA GLY A 294 19.06 -23.86 -3.49
C GLY A 294 18.55 -22.88 -2.45
N GLN A 295 17.31 -22.43 -2.65
CA GLN A 295 16.59 -21.68 -1.63
C GLN A 295 16.84 -22.39 -0.29
N ARG A 296 17.71 -21.83 0.56
CA ARG A 296 17.88 -22.36 1.90
C ARG A 296 16.53 -22.11 2.55
N ALA A 297 15.70 -23.14 2.58
CA ALA A 297 14.45 -23.11 3.28
C ALA A 297 14.82 -22.84 4.74
N TYR A 298 14.15 -21.88 5.34
CA TYR A 298 14.20 -21.69 6.78
C TYR A 298 12.77 -21.86 7.26
N GLU A 299 12.59 -22.63 8.33
CA GLU A 299 11.31 -23.14 8.83
C GLU A 299 10.31 -21.98 8.99
N PHE A 300 10.71 -20.93 9.71
CA PHE A 300 9.85 -19.79 10.02
C PHE A 300 9.97 -18.61 9.06
N SER A 301 10.73 -18.71 7.96
CA SER A 301 10.89 -17.58 7.02
C SER A 301 9.55 -17.20 6.39
N GLY A 302 9.12 -15.94 6.60
CA GLY A 302 7.82 -15.43 6.16
C GLY A 302 6.68 -15.64 7.18
N TYR A 303 6.93 -16.38 8.26
CA TYR A 303 5.96 -16.60 9.34
C TYR A 303 6.32 -15.81 10.60
N ILE A 304 7.61 -15.62 10.88
CA ILE A 304 8.08 -14.91 12.08
C ILE A 304 8.14 -13.38 11.88
N ILE A 305 7.55 -12.65 12.83
CA ILE A 305 7.55 -11.19 12.88
C ILE A 305 8.07 -10.67 14.22
N CYS A 306 8.63 -9.47 14.20
CA CYS A 306 9.01 -8.74 15.40
C CYS A 306 7.75 -8.18 16.07
N VAL A 307 7.54 -8.54 17.34
CA VAL A 307 6.41 -8.07 18.13
C VAL A 307 6.42 -6.55 18.35
N HIS A 308 7.58 -5.89 18.24
CA HIS A 308 7.77 -4.46 18.53
C HIS A 308 7.50 -3.55 17.32
N CYS A 309 7.91 -3.98 16.12
CA CYS A 309 7.79 -3.18 14.91
C CYS A 309 6.85 -3.78 13.85
N GLY A 310 6.35 -5.00 14.07
CA GLY A 310 5.49 -5.72 13.13
C GLY A 310 6.18 -6.19 11.86
N LEU A 311 7.49 -5.95 11.70
CA LEU A 311 8.21 -6.38 10.50
C LEU A 311 8.61 -7.85 10.58
N THR A 312 8.56 -8.53 9.44
CA THR A 312 9.09 -9.88 9.26
C THR A 312 10.58 -9.95 9.55
N LEU A 313 10.99 -10.91 10.39
CA LEU A 313 12.40 -11.16 10.65
C LEU A 313 13.01 -11.89 9.45
N ARG A 314 14.15 -11.39 8.98
CA ARG A 314 14.90 -12.04 7.88
C ARG A 314 15.89 -13.03 8.46
N CYS A 315 15.93 -14.23 7.90
CA CYS A 315 17.00 -15.16 8.23
C CYS A 315 18.30 -14.76 7.52
N ARG A 316 19.41 -14.82 8.25
CA ARG A 316 20.77 -14.64 7.73
C ARG A 316 21.63 -15.82 8.21
N GLY A 317 22.38 -16.41 7.29
CA GLY A 317 23.39 -17.40 7.65
C GLY A 317 24.48 -16.76 8.53
N GLY A 318 25.04 -17.55 9.44
CA GLY A 318 26.18 -17.15 10.26
C GLY A 318 27.41 -16.77 9.44
N HIS A 319 28.44 -16.25 10.12
CA HIS A 319 29.73 -15.98 9.50
C HIS A 319 30.40 -17.27 9.01
N VAL A 320 31.28 -17.15 8.01
CA VAL A 320 32.06 -18.27 7.47
C VAL A 320 32.73 -19.04 8.62
N GLY A 321 32.44 -20.35 8.74
CA GLY A 321 32.92 -21.21 9.82
C GLY A 321 31.94 -21.43 10.98
N THR A 322 30.79 -20.74 11.01
CA THR A 322 29.73 -20.97 12.01
C THR A 322 28.54 -21.71 11.39
N ASN A 323 28.10 -22.81 12.00
CA ASN A 323 27.00 -23.65 11.49
C ASN A 323 25.60 -23.21 11.97
N TYR A 324 25.46 -21.98 12.47
CA TYR A 324 24.19 -21.48 13.03
C TYR A 324 23.65 -20.32 12.20
N SER A 325 22.32 -20.23 12.12
CA SER A 325 21.60 -19.16 11.42
C SER A 325 20.82 -18.30 12.42
N TYR A 326 20.49 -17.07 12.00
CA TYR A 326 19.82 -16.10 12.86
C TYR A 326 18.65 -15.43 12.15
N TYR A 327 17.53 -15.24 12.86
CA TYR A 327 16.47 -14.32 12.48
C TYR A 327 16.82 -12.92 12.98
N LYS A 328 16.80 -11.93 12.08
CA LYS A 328 17.21 -10.56 12.36
C LYS A 328 16.10 -9.55 12.04
N ASP A 329 15.93 -8.57 12.92
CA ASP A 329 15.04 -7.43 12.68
C ASP A 329 15.64 -6.51 11.60
N MET A 330 14.80 -6.15 10.62
CA MET A 330 15.16 -5.32 9.48
C MET A 330 14.76 -3.85 9.64
N ALA A 331 14.13 -3.47 10.75
CA ALA A 331 13.68 -2.11 10.99
C ALA A 331 14.80 -1.08 10.82
N LYS A 332 15.97 -1.29 11.43
CA LYS A 332 17.11 -0.35 11.30
C LYS A 332 17.61 -0.24 9.86
N ALA A 333 17.73 -1.36 9.15
CA ALA A 333 18.17 -1.37 7.75
C ALA A 333 17.17 -0.68 6.82
N ARG A 334 15.86 -0.80 7.12
CA ARG A 334 14.76 -0.17 6.40
C ARG A 334 14.46 1.27 6.87
N LYS A 335 15.22 1.79 7.84
CA LYS A 335 14.96 3.08 8.51
C LYS A 335 13.53 3.17 9.09
N TYR A 336 13.01 2.03 9.55
CA TYR A 336 11.71 1.91 10.21
C TYR A 336 11.89 2.03 11.74
N PRO A 337 11.01 2.74 12.47
CA PRO A 337 11.11 2.85 13.92
C PRO A 337 10.75 1.53 14.59
N CYS A 338 11.68 0.96 15.36
CA CYS A 338 11.44 -0.20 16.22
C CYS A 338 11.81 0.14 17.67
N PRO A 339 10.88 -0.01 18.63
CA PRO A 339 11.15 0.21 20.06
C PRO A 339 12.35 -0.56 20.61
N ALA A 340 12.58 -1.80 20.13
CA ALA A 340 13.70 -2.64 20.52
C ALA A 340 15.01 -2.34 19.75
N GLY A 341 15.07 -1.21 19.03
CA GLY A 341 16.26 -0.74 18.31
C GLY A 341 16.37 -1.24 16.86
N GLY A 342 15.63 -2.29 16.47
CA GLY A 342 15.53 -2.72 15.08
C GLY A 342 16.79 -3.36 14.49
N TYR A 343 17.70 -3.84 15.34
CA TYR A 343 18.95 -4.53 14.94
C TYR A 343 19.19 -5.84 15.69
N LEU A 344 18.29 -6.21 16.61
CA LEU A 344 18.40 -7.43 17.40
C LEU A 344 18.23 -8.68 16.53
N GLN A 345 18.77 -9.79 17.03
CA GLN A 345 18.77 -11.08 16.34
C GLN A 345 18.59 -12.23 17.32
N VAL A 346 17.99 -13.31 16.84
CA VAL A 346 17.77 -14.55 17.59
C VAL A 346 18.26 -15.75 16.77
N ARG A 347 18.80 -16.78 17.43
CA ARG A 347 19.23 -18.03 16.77
C ARG A 347 18.03 -18.82 16.30
N THR A 348 18.13 -19.45 15.12
CA THR A 348 17.09 -20.32 14.57
C THR A 348 16.75 -21.48 15.51
N ASP A 349 17.76 -22.13 16.08
CA ASP A 349 17.59 -23.32 16.94
C ASP A 349 16.75 -23.04 18.19
N LEU A 350 16.88 -21.83 18.75
CA LEU A 350 16.10 -21.41 19.92
C LEU A 350 14.61 -21.27 19.57
N VAL A 351 14.31 -20.73 18.39
CA VAL A 351 12.93 -20.59 17.91
C VAL A 351 12.32 -21.96 17.64
N ILE A 352 13.08 -22.88 17.03
CA ILE A 352 12.66 -24.26 16.77
C ILE A 352 12.33 -24.98 18.09
N GLN A 353 13.20 -24.85 19.09
CA GLN A 353 13.01 -25.46 20.40
C GLN A 353 11.77 -24.88 21.11
N GLN A 354 11.64 -23.56 21.18
CA GLN A 354 10.50 -22.91 21.82
C GLN A 354 9.17 -23.28 21.15
N PHE A 355 9.15 -23.38 19.82
CA PHE A 355 7.97 -23.78 19.10
C PHE A 355 7.64 -25.27 19.33
N GLY A 356 8.65 -26.14 19.39
CA GLY A 356 8.45 -27.56 19.72
C GLY A 356 7.94 -27.78 21.15
N GLU A 357 8.40 -26.97 22.10
CA GLU A 357 7.85 -26.94 23.47
C GLU A 357 6.38 -26.48 23.48
N LEU A 358 6.05 -25.46 22.70
CA LEU A 358 4.68 -24.99 22.53
C LEU A 358 3.80 -26.10 21.95
N LEU A 359 4.24 -26.80 20.89
CA LEU A 359 3.51 -27.93 20.29
C LEU A 359 3.26 -29.06 21.28
N ARG A 360 4.26 -29.44 22.09
CA ARG A 360 4.12 -30.49 23.12
C ARG A 360 3.13 -30.11 24.23
N GLY A 361 2.91 -28.82 24.44
CA GLY A 361 1.88 -28.30 25.35
C GLY A 361 0.45 -28.44 24.81
N LEU A 362 0.27 -28.62 23.49
CA LEU A 362 -1.05 -28.71 22.86
C LEU A 362 -1.64 -30.13 23.00
N ARG A 363 -2.18 -30.45 24.18
CA ARG A 363 -2.87 -31.72 24.42
C ARG A 363 -4.37 -31.60 24.25
N LEU A 364 -4.95 -32.34 23.31
CA LEU A 364 -6.39 -32.34 23.06
C LEU A 364 -7.15 -33.13 24.15
N PRO A 365 -8.27 -32.60 24.69
CA PRO A 365 -9.17 -33.35 25.58
C PRO A 365 -9.77 -34.60 24.92
N LEU A 366 -10.13 -35.63 25.69
CA LEU A 366 -10.70 -36.90 25.16
C LEU A 366 -11.98 -36.69 24.30
N HIS A 367 -12.79 -35.68 24.62
CA HIS A 367 -14.05 -35.36 23.95
C HIS A 367 -13.97 -34.08 23.08
N TRP A 368 -12.79 -33.70 22.62
CA TRP A 368 -12.59 -32.43 21.89
C TRP A 368 -13.49 -32.27 20.66
N ARG A 369 -13.82 -33.36 19.95
CA ARG A 369 -14.71 -33.33 18.77
C ARG A 369 -16.11 -32.85 19.11
N GLU A 370 -16.65 -33.30 20.24
CA GLU A 370 -17.99 -32.94 20.73
C GLU A 370 -18.00 -31.47 21.17
N LEU A 371 -16.95 -31.04 21.88
CA LEU A 371 -16.80 -29.64 22.31
C LEU A 371 -16.72 -28.65 21.13
N ILE A 372 -15.98 -28.96 20.07
CA ILE A 372 -15.94 -28.10 18.87
C ILE A 372 -17.31 -28.05 18.19
N ARG A 373 -18.01 -29.19 18.10
CA ARG A 373 -19.34 -29.25 17.52
C ARG A 373 -20.31 -28.36 18.28
N GLU A 374 -20.31 -28.42 19.61
CA GLU A 374 -21.14 -27.57 20.47
C GLU A 374 -20.82 -26.08 20.27
N GLN A 375 -19.54 -25.70 20.27
CA GLN A 375 -19.13 -24.30 20.04
C GLN A 375 -19.56 -23.75 18.68
N ILE A 376 -19.47 -24.57 17.62
CA ILE A 376 -19.90 -24.18 16.27
C ILE A 376 -21.42 -23.98 16.23
N LEU A 377 -22.18 -24.87 16.87
CA LEU A 377 -23.65 -24.75 16.96
C LEU A 377 -24.06 -23.52 17.77
N GLU A 378 -23.40 -23.23 18.89
CA GLU A 378 -23.64 -22.02 19.68
C GLU A 378 -23.30 -20.73 18.91
N ALA A 379 -22.18 -20.72 18.18
CA ALA A 379 -21.78 -19.59 17.35
C ALA A 379 -22.76 -19.35 16.19
N ALA A 380 -23.29 -20.41 15.58
CA ALA A 380 -24.33 -20.34 14.54
C ALA A 380 -25.65 -19.79 15.10
N LYS A 381 -26.07 -20.24 16.30
CA LYS A 381 -27.24 -19.71 17.01
C LYS A 381 -27.09 -18.21 17.32
N LYS A 382 -25.91 -17.78 17.78
CA LYS A 382 -25.61 -16.35 18.03
C LYS A 382 -25.65 -15.49 16.75
N LYS A 383 -25.37 -16.05 15.58
CA LYS A 383 -25.49 -15.39 14.27
C LYS A 383 -26.92 -15.39 13.70
N GLY A 384 -27.90 -15.93 14.41
CA GLY A 384 -29.32 -15.92 14.03
C GLY A 384 -29.72 -16.99 13.01
N LEU A 385 -28.90 -18.03 12.80
CA LEU A 385 -29.31 -19.19 12.00
C LEU A 385 -30.18 -20.14 12.84
N ASP A 386 -31.32 -20.55 12.29
CA ASP A 386 -32.19 -21.56 12.88
C ASP A 386 -31.61 -22.97 12.65
N VAL A 387 -30.72 -23.37 13.55
CA VAL A 387 -30.03 -24.66 13.52
C VAL A 387 -31.01 -25.83 13.60
N ASP A 388 -32.13 -25.67 14.32
CA ASP A 388 -33.10 -26.74 14.55
C ASP A 388 -33.91 -27.04 13.27
N SER A 389 -34.20 -26.04 12.42
CA SER A 389 -34.85 -26.29 11.12
C SER A 389 -33.90 -26.95 10.11
N ILE A 390 -32.62 -26.58 10.12
CA ILE A 390 -31.59 -27.22 9.26
C ILE A 390 -31.43 -28.70 9.64
N GLU A 391 -31.39 -29.03 10.94
CA GLU A 391 -31.30 -30.42 11.39
C GLU A 391 -32.57 -31.22 11.06
N ARG A 392 -33.77 -30.64 11.23
CA ARG A 392 -35.04 -31.27 10.83
C ARG A 392 -35.10 -31.57 9.34
N GLU A 393 -34.66 -30.64 8.49
CA GLU A 393 -34.69 -30.83 7.04
C GLU A 393 -33.64 -31.85 6.58
N LYS A 394 -32.45 -31.89 7.20
CA LYS A 394 -31.47 -32.98 6.98
C LYS A 394 -32.05 -34.35 7.33
N GLU A 395 -32.74 -34.46 8.45
CA GLU A 395 -33.31 -35.73 8.88
C GLU A 395 -34.44 -36.18 7.95
N ARG A 396 -35.28 -35.24 7.49
CA ARG A 396 -36.29 -35.49 6.45
C ARG A 396 -35.66 -36.05 5.16
N LEU A 397 -34.55 -35.46 4.70
CA LEU A 397 -33.83 -35.92 3.50
C LEU A 397 -33.17 -37.29 3.69
N ARG A 398 -32.62 -37.59 4.87
CA ARG A 398 -32.11 -38.94 5.20
C ARG A 398 -33.20 -40.00 5.18
N LEU A 399 -34.36 -39.70 5.75
CA LEU A 399 -35.54 -40.58 5.70
C LEU A 399 -36.07 -40.74 4.28
N LYS A 400 -35.93 -39.72 3.41
CA LYS A 400 -36.26 -39.84 1.98
C LYS A 400 -35.27 -40.77 1.27
N ARG A 401 -33.97 -40.61 1.51
CA ARG A 401 -32.92 -41.52 0.99
C ARG A 401 -33.18 -42.98 1.37
N GLY A 402 -33.51 -43.23 2.63
CA GLY A 402 -33.84 -44.58 3.12
C GLY A 402 -35.07 -45.19 2.45
N ARG A 403 -36.07 -44.37 2.11
CA ARG A 403 -37.28 -44.81 1.39
C ARG A 403 -36.97 -45.16 -0.07
N ILE A 404 -36.20 -44.34 -0.77
CA ILE A 404 -35.78 -44.58 -2.16
C ILE A 404 -34.99 -45.88 -2.26
N LEU A 405 -34.01 -46.09 -1.36
CA LEU A 405 -33.26 -47.34 -1.26
C LEU A 405 -34.15 -48.57 -1.04
N LYS A 406 -35.21 -48.42 -0.23
CA LYS A 406 -36.17 -49.49 0.01
C LYS A 406 -37.02 -49.77 -1.23
N GLN A 407 -37.53 -48.73 -1.89
CA GLN A 407 -38.35 -48.84 -3.10
C GLN A 407 -37.60 -49.48 -4.26
N HIS A 408 -36.31 -49.16 -4.44
CA HIS A 408 -35.44 -49.82 -5.43
C HIS A 408 -35.24 -51.30 -5.11
N ARG A 409 -34.92 -51.63 -3.85
CA ARG A 409 -34.76 -53.03 -3.41
C ARG A 409 -36.03 -53.87 -3.58
N GLU A 410 -37.20 -53.25 -3.48
CA GLU A 410 -38.51 -53.89 -3.65
C GLU A 410 -38.99 -53.87 -5.11
N GLY A 411 -38.24 -53.25 -6.03
CA GLY A 411 -38.50 -53.22 -7.47
C GLY A 411 -39.59 -52.23 -7.90
N TYR A 412 -39.91 -51.24 -7.07
CA TYR A 412 -40.94 -50.22 -7.38
C TYR A 412 -40.44 -49.08 -8.27
N ILE A 413 -39.12 -48.90 -8.39
CA ILE A 413 -38.47 -47.90 -9.24
C ILE A 413 -37.35 -48.57 -10.04
N ASP A 414 -37.12 -48.11 -11.25
CA ASP A 414 -36.03 -48.61 -12.10
C ASP A 414 -34.68 -47.94 -11.76
N ASP A 415 -33.61 -48.42 -12.39
CA ASP A 415 -32.24 -47.95 -12.10
C ASP A 415 -32.03 -46.48 -12.51
N GLU A 416 -32.65 -46.02 -13.59
CA GLU A 416 -32.50 -44.65 -14.10
C GLU A 416 -33.23 -43.63 -13.20
N GLU A 417 -34.44 -44.00 -12.74
CA GLU A 417 -35.23 -43.21 -11.78
C GLU A 417 -34.58 -43.21 -10.38
N PHE A 418 -33.99 -44.33 -9.95
CA PHE A 418 -33.21 -44.41 -8.71
C PHE A 418 -31.99 -43.48 -8.73
N GLU A 419 -31.19 -43.52 -9.81
CA GLU A 419 -30.02 -42.65 -9.95
C GLU A 419 -30.40 -41.17 -9.94
N GLY A 420 -31.49 -40.80 -10.63
CA GLY A 420 -32.00 -39.43 -10.66
C GLY A 420 -32.49 -38.93 -9.28
N GLU A 421 -33.31 -39.72 -8.58
CA GLU A 421 -33.82 -39.35 -7.27
C GLU A 421 -32.74 -39.33 -6.19
N MET A 422 -31.80 -40.29 -6.24
CA MET A 422 -30.65 -40.32 -5.34
C MET A 422 -29.73 -39.13 -5.55
N ALA A 423 -29.42 -38.78 -6.79
CA ALA A 423 -28.62 -37.60 -7.10
C ALA A 423 -29.29 -36.31 -6.61
N ALA A 424 -30.62 -36.19 -6.74
CA ALA A 424 -31.37 -35.04 -6.25
C ALA A 424 -31.34 -34.93 -4.71
N VAL A 425 -31.48 -36.05 -3.99
CA VAL A 425 -31.39 -36.08 -2.53
C VAL A 425 -29.97 -35.79 -2.04
N GLU A 426 -28.95 -36.31 -2.71
CA GLU A 426 -27.55 -36.02 -2.39
C GLU A 426 -27.19 -34.55 -2.64
N LEU A 427 -27.66 -33.97 -3.75
CA LEU A 427 -27.48 -32.54 -4.02
C LEU A 427 -28.16 -31.67 -2.95
N ALA A 428 -29.37 -32.04 -2.53
CA ALA A 428 -30.08 -31.34 -1.46
C ALA A 428 -29.36 -31.48 -0.11
N LEU A 429 -28.81 -32.65 0.22
CA LEU A 429 -28.03 -32.85 1.45
C LEU A 429 -26.75 -32.00 1.47
N ARG A 430 -26.07 -31.86 0.32
CA ARG A 430 -24.90 -30.96 0.18
C ARG A 430 -25.26 -29.50 0.34
N ALA A 431 -26.43 -29.08 -0.15
CA ALA A 431 -26.91 -27.70 -0.01
C ALA A 431 -27.15 -27.28 1.45
N PHE A 432 -27.35 -28.25 2.36
CA PHE A 432 -27.54 -28.01 3.80
C PHE A 432 -26.28 -28.26 4.63
N GLU A 433 -25.07 -28.32 4.05
CA GLU A 433 -23.81 -28.42 4.81
C GLU A 433 -23.78 -27.41 5.98
N MET A 434 -23.25 -27.84 7.15
CA MET A 434 -23.30 -27.03 8.37
C MET A 434 -22.75 -25.62 8.11
N PRO A 435 -23.36 -24.56 8.67
CA PRO A 435 -22.91 -23.21 8.42
C PRO A 435 -21.44 -23.06 8.79
N GLU A 436 -20.65 -22.52 7.87
CA GLU A 436 -19.25 -22.21 8.11
C GLU A 436 -19.13 -21.20 9.24
N VAL A 437 -18.43 -21.57 10.31
CA VAL A 437 -18.05 -20.63 11.36
C VAL A 437 -16.67 -20.11 11.01
N ASP A 438 -16.58 -18.80 10.80
CA ASP A 438 -15.37 -18.08 10.37
C ASP A 438 -14.78 -18.57 9.03
N GLY A 439 -15.64 -19.09 8.14
CA GLY A 439 -15.28 -19.52 6.77
C GLY A 439 -14.69 -20.93 6.66
N VAL A 440 -14.88 -21.77 7.69
CA VAL A 440 -14.35 -23.15 7.74
C VAL A 440 -15.46 -24.14 8.09
N SER A 441 -15.47 -25.30 7.42
CA SER A 441 -16.37 -26.42 7.71
C SER A 441 -15.87 -27.26 8.90
N LEU A 442 -16.80 -27.83 9.67
CA LEU A 442 -16.50 -28.70 10.82
C LEU A 442 -15.56 -29.86 10.44
N GLU A 443 -15.73 -30.44 9.25
CA GLU A 443 -14.89 -31.53 8.74
C GLU A 443 -13.42 -31.13 8.64
N LYS A 444 -13.12 -29.93 8.12
CA LYS A 444 -11.75 -29.42 8.02
C LYS A 444 -11.11 -29.18 9.38
N VAL A 445 -11.90 -28.74 10.37
CA VAL A 445 -11.43 -28.56 11.76
C VAL A 445 -11.11 -29.92 12.39
N ILE A 446 -11.94 -30.95 12.16
CA ILE A 446 -11.68 -32.30 12.68
C ILE A 446 -10.39 -32.87 12.06
N GLU A 447 -10.24 -32.74 10.74
CA GLU A 447 -9.05 -33.21 10.03
C GLU A 447 -7.76 -32.49 10.51
N ALA A 448 -7.84 -31.20 10.81
CA ALA A 448 -6.74 -30.44 11.41
C ALA A 448 -6.37 -30.96 12.81
N GLY A 449 -7.35 -31.28 13.65
CA GLY A 449 -7.12 -31.80 15.01
C GLY A 449 -6.51 -33.20 15.02
N GLU A 450 -6.88 -34.06 14.09
CA GLU A 450 -6.31 -35.41 13.94
C GLU A 450 -4.85 -35.40 13.50
N ARG A 451 -4.43 -34.37 12.76
CA ARG A 451 -3.03 -34.20 12.33
C ARG A 451 -2.11 -33.77 13.47
N LEU A 452 -2.63 -33.05 14.48
CA LEU A 452 -1.84 -32.41 15.53
C LEU A 452 -0.93 -33.39 16.30
N PRO A 453 -1.38 -34.57 16.78
CA PRO A 453 -0.50 -35.51 17.48
C PRO A 453 0.66 -35.99 16.61
N GLY A 454 0.41 -36.28 15.34
CA GLY A 454 1.45 -36.70 14.39
C GLY A 454 2.52 -35.61 14.18
N MET A 455 2.08 -34.35 14.06
CA MET A 455 2.99 -33.21 13.93
C MET A 455 3.84 -33.01 15.18
N THR A 456 3.25 -33.16 16.38
CA THR A 456 3.98 -33.03 17.65
C THR A 456 5.05 -34.11 17.82
N ALA A 457 4.77 -35.35 17.39
CA ALA A 457 5.70 -36.47 17.50
C ALA A 457 6.87 -36.37 16.52
N LEU A 458 6.62 -35.84 15.32
CA LEU A 458 7.62 -35.76 14.25
C LEU A 458 8.47 -34.49 14.28
N TRP A 459 8.07 -33.45 15.01
CA TRP A 459 8.69 -32.13 14.98
C TRP A 459 10.22 -32.13 15.20
N ASP A 460 10.70 -32.91 16.17
CA ASP A 460 12.11 -32.92 16.55
C ASP A 460 13.00 -33.65 15.51
N VAL A 461 12.43 -34.62 14.79
CA VAL A 461 13.14 -35.45 13.79
C VAL A 461 12.92 -34.94 12.36
N ALA A 462 11.90 -34.11 12.14
CA ALA A 462 11.53 -33.57 10.84
C ALA A 462 12.64 -32.72 10.21
N THR A 463 12.76 -32.84 8.89
CA THR A 463 13.59 -31.97 8.05
C THR A 463 13.07 -30.53 8.04
N VAL A 464 13.89 -29.60 7.57
CA VAL A 464 13.53 -28.16 7.49
C VAL A 464 12.28 -27.92 6.63
N GLU A 465 12.13 -28.67 5.54
CA GLU A 465 10.99 -28.59 4.62
C GLU A 465 9.73 -29.16 5.25
N GLU A 466 9.83 -30.31 5.94
CA GLU A 466 8.72 -30.92 6.67
C GLU A 466 8.24 -30.02 7.81
N ARG A 467 9.15 -29.45 8.61
CA ARG A 467 8.79 -28.47 9.65
C ARG A 467 8.09 -27.25 9.07
N ARG A 468 8.56 -26.75 7.92
CA ARG A 468 7.91 -25.65 7.22
C ARG A 468 6.51 -26.02 6.73
N GLY A 469 6.33 -27.23 6.20
CA GLY A 469 5.01 -27.76 5.83
C GLY A 469 4.09 -27.84 7.03
N MET A 470 4.58 -28.36 8.16
CA MET A 470 3.82 -28.41 9.42
C MET A 470 3.42 -27.00 9.90
N LEU A 471 4.35 -26.04 9.86
CA LEU A 471 4.07 -24.64 10.22
C LEU A 471 3.00 -24.01 9.33
N ALA A 472 3.03 -24.27 8.03
CA ALA A 472 2.07 -23.72 7.07
C ALA A 472 0.63 -24.19 7.34
N HIS A 473 0.46 -25.38 7.92
CA HIS A 473 -0.84 -25.88 8.34
C HIS A 473 -1.34 -25.26 9.66
N ILE A 474 -0.43 -24.93 10.59
CA ILE A 474 -0.79 -24.45 11.93
C ILE A 474 -0.91 -22.92 12.00
N ILE A 475 0.00 -22.18 11.35
CA ILE A 475 0.15 -20.72 11.51
C ILE A 475 -0.02 -20.01 10.17
N LYS A 476 -0.73 -18.87 10.17
CA LYS A 476 -0.82 -18.00 8.98
C LYS A 476 0.54 -17.35 8.66
N PRO A 477 0.80 -16.93 7.41
CA PRO A 477 1.92 -16.05 7.10
C PRO A 477 1.92 -14.84 8.07
N GLU A 478 3.10 -14.45 8.55
CA GLU A 478 3.27 -13.40 9.58
C GLU A 478 2.60 -13.69 10.94
N GLY A 479 2.15 -14.93 11.17
CA GLY A 479 1.41 -15.30 12.38
C GLY A 479 2.27 -15.68 13.59
N LEU A 480 3.60 -15.77 13.51
CA LEU A 480 4.44 -16.05 14.67
C LEU A 480 5.04 -14.75 15.22
N HIS A 481 4.49 -14.26 16.33
CA HIS A 481 4.92 -13.02 16.97
C HIS A 481 6.05 -13.31 17.94
N TYR A 482 7.24 -12.83 17.61
CA TYR A 482 8.45 -13.09 18.39
C TYR A 482 8.97 -11.83 19.05
N ASP A 483 9.26 -11.91 20.35
CA ASP A 483 9.95 -10.86 21.07
C ASP A 483 11.46 -11.04 20.95
N VAL A 484 12.09 -10.22 20.10
CA VAL A 484 13.54 -10.28 19.86
C VAL A 484 14.35 -9.71 21.02
N GLU A 485 13.73 -8.95 21.93
CA GLU A 485 14.39 -8.39 23.12
C GLU A 485 14.49 -9.45 24.22
N THR A 486 13.38 -10.10 24.53
CA THR A 486 13.32 -11.17 25.56
C THR A 486 13.67 -12.55 25.01
N LYS A 487 13.73 -12.70 23.68
CA LYS A 487 13.97 -13.97 22.95
C LYS A 487 12.94 -15.04 23.29
N GLU A 488 11.67 -14.68 23.25
CA GLU A 488 10.54 -15.59 23.52
C GLU A 488 9.43 -15.45 22.47
N ILE A 489 8.68 -16.54 22.23
CA ILE A 489 7.45 -16.51 21.43
C ILE A 489 6.36 -15.80 22.24
N ALA A 490 5.91 -14.66 21.74
CA ALA A 490 4.95 -13.80 22.42
C ALA A 490 3.49 -14.15 22.07
N ALA A 491 3.22 -14.46 20.81
CA ALA A 491 1.88 -14.84 20.34
C ALA A 491 1.94 -15.66 19.04
N ILE A 492 0.86 -16.40 18.76
CA ILE A 492 0.65 -17.11 17.50
C ILE A 492 -0.71 -16.75 16.91
N THR A 493 -0.76 -16.57 15.58
CA THR A 493 -1.98 -16.35 14.81
C THR A 493 -2.21 -17.60 13.96
N PRO A 494 -3.02 -18.56 14.45
CA PRO A 494 -3.22 -19.82 13.76
C PRO A 494 -4.01 -19.67 12.46
N THR A 495 -3.95 -20.71 11.64
CA THR A 495 -4.85 -20.87 10.49
C THR A 495 -6.30 -21.02 10.96
N PRO A 496 -7.29 -20.64 10.11
CA PRO A 496 -8.71 -20.71 10.48
C PRO A 496 -9.15 -22.10 10.95
N GLU A 497 -8.56 -23.16 10.41
CA GLU A 497 -8.84 -24.56 10.76
C GLU A 497 -8.33 -24.93 12.16
N PHE A 498 -7.17 -24.39 12.57
CA PHE A 498 -6.58 -24.67 13.87
C PHE A 498 -7.09 -23.74 14.99
N LEU A 499 -7.69 -22.61 14.65
CA LEU A 499 -8.16 -21.63 15.64
C LEU A 499 -9.18 -22.22 16.65
N PRO A 500 -10.24 -22.95 16.25
CA PRO A 500 -11.19 -23.54 17.19
C PRO A 500 -10.56 -24.61 18.10
N ILE A 501 -9.58 -25.35 17.57
CA ILE A 501 -8.87 -26.41 18.30
C ILE A 501 -8.01 -25.80 19.39
N LEU A 502 -7.26 -24.75 19.07
CA LEU A 502 -6.35 -24.10 20.01
C LEU A 502 -7.09 -23.31 21.09
N ARG A 503 -8.34 -22.88 20.85
CA ARG A 503 -9.23 -22.29 21.89
C ARG A 503 -9.60 -23.29 23.00
N LEU A 504 -9.52 -24.60 22.75
CA LEU A 504 -9.83 -25.63 23.74
C LEU A 504 -8.68 -25.90 24.72
N LEU A 505 -7.51 -25.29 24.50
CA LEU A 505 -6.31 -25.59 25.28
C LEU A 505 -6.18 -24.65 26.47
N GLU A 506 -5.87 -25.22 27.64
CA GLU A 506 -5.61 -24.47 28.85
C GLU A 506 -4.34 -23.60 28.71
N GLY A 507 -4.43 -22.32 29.09
CA GLY A 507 -3.30 -21.38 29.08
C GLY A 507 -3.14 -20.51 27.83
N VAL A 508 -4.06 -20.63 26.87
CA VAL A 508 -4.13 -19.79 25.68
C VAL A 508 -5.27 -18.77 25.84
N VAL A 509 -4.95 -17.47 25.78
CA VAL A 509 -5.94 -16.39 25.91
C VAL A 509 -6.11 -15.70 24.56
N GLU A 510 -7.35 -15.60 24.08
CA GLU A 510 -7.71 -14.76 22.93
C GLU A 510 -7.85 -13.31 23.40
N TYR A 511 -7.20 -12.39 22.70
CA TYR A 511 -7.20 -10.97 23.08
C TYR A 511 -8.37 -10.24 22.41
N GLU A 512 -9.21 -9.56 23.19
CA GLU A 512 -10.47 -8.92 22.73
C GLU A 512 -10.28 -7.91 21.59
N GLU A 513 -9.09 -7.29 21.48
CA GLU A 513 -8.79 -6.28 20.45
C GLU A 513 -8.25 -6.89 19.13
N ALA A 514 -7.98 -8.20 19.08
CA ALA A 514 -7.45 -8.90 17.90
C ALA A 514 -8.10 -10.30 17.75
N THR A 515 -9.25 -10.35 17.09
CA THR A 515 -9.96 -11.60 16.78
C THR A 515 -9.02 -12.58 16.04
N GLY A 516 -8.86 -13.80 16.58
CA GLY A 516 -8.05 -14.86 15.96
C GLY A 516 -6.54 -14.86 16.27
N THR A 517 -6.06 -14.12 17.27
CA THR A 517 -4.66 -14.23 17.76
C THR A 517 -4.61 -14.79 19.18
N LEU A 518 -3.76 -15.80 19.37
CA LEU A 518 -3.60 -16.54 20.61
C LEU A 518 -2.32 -16.13 21.32
N VAL A 519 -2.44 -15.81 22.60
CA VAL A 519 -1.40 -15.13 23.36
C VAL A 519 -0.92 -16.01 24.51
N THR A 520 0.39 -16.01 24.79
CA THR A 520 0.96 -16.76 25.93
C THR A 520 0.81 -15.98 27.25
N SER A 521 0.86 -16.68 28.39
CA SER A 521 0.67 -16.11 29.75
C SER A 521 1.57 -14.91 30.11
N ARG A 522 2.69 -14.70 29.38
CA ARG A 522 3.65 -13.62 29.63
C ARG A 522 3.38 -12.31 28.87
N TRP A 523 2.40 -12.29 27.96
CA TRP A 523 2.01 -11.07 27.24
C TRP A 523 1.45 -9.97 28.15
N GLN A 524 0.90 -10.33 29.31
CA GLN A 524 0.24 -9.40 30.22
C GLN A 524 1.15 -8.27 30.77
N LEU A 525 2.47 -8.35 30.58
CA LEU A 525 3.41 -7.28 30.94
C LEU A 525 3.47 -6.11 29.94
N ARG A 526 2.72 -6.16 28.81
CA ARG A 526 2.87 -5.21 27.68
C ARG A 526 2.01 -3.94 27.69
N ASN A 527 0.97 -3.83 28.52
CA ASN A 527 0.03 -2.70 28.44
C ASN A 527 0.54 -1.34 28.99
N ARG A 528 1.84 -1.03 28.91
CA ARG A 528 2.35 0.33 29.24
C ARG A 528 3.17 1.03 28.16
N ARG A 529 3.43 0.43 27.00
CA ARG A 529 4.06 1.14 25.88
C ARG A 529 3.30 0.82 24.60
N ALA A 530 2.22 1.59 24.43
CA ALA A 530 1.22 1.44 23.39
C ALA A 530 1.82 1.25 21.99
N SER A 531 1.36 0.19 21.32
CA SER A 531 1.28 0.08 19.88
C SER A 531 0.26 1.08 19.37
N ASN A 532 0.70 2.16 18.72
CA ASN A 532 -0.10 2.88 17.72
C ASN A 532 0.76 3.79 16.86
N SER A 533 0.34 3.94 15.60
CA SER A 533 0.96 4.76 14.53
C SER A 533 0.90 6.28 14.76
N LEU A 534 0.54 6.72 15.98
CA LEU A 534 0.50 8.13 16.35
C LEU A 534 1.77 8.49 17.13
N SER A 535 2.32 9.67 16.85
CA SER A 535 3.45 10.26 17.58
C SER A 535 3.33 10.00 19.10
N PRO A 536 4.42 9.67 19.83
CA PRO A 536 4.39 9.41 21.29
C PRO A 536 3.67 10.49 22.12
N VAL A 537 3.57 11.70 21.58
CA VAL A 537 2.87 12.84 22.18
C VAL A 537 1.34 12.70 22.11
N LEU A 538 0.80 12.09 21.06
CA LEU A 538 -0.65 11.96 20.83
C LEU A 538 -1.33 10.98 21.79
N ILE A 539 -0.60 9.98 22.30
CA ILE A 539 -1.11 9.05 23.33
C ILE A 539 -1.55 9.81 24.60
N HIS A 540 -0.84 10.89 24.94
CA HIS A 540 -1.18 11.75 26.08
C HIS A 540 -2.34 12.72 25.79
N PHE A 541 -2.97 12.67 24.62
CA PHE A 541 -4.23 13.38 24.37
C PHE A 541 -5.43 12.42 24.36
N VAL A 542 -5.21 11.15 23.98
CA VAL A 542 -6.25 10.12 23.89
C VAL A 542 -6.65 9.58 25.27
N SER A 543 -5.74 9.56 26.25
CA SER A 543 -6.05 9.13 27.61
C SER A 543 -6.71 10.26 28.43
N PRO A 544 -7.95 10.11 28.93
CA PRO A 544 -8.67 11.16 29.66
C PRO A 544 -8.01 11.57 30.98
N SER A 545 -7.25 10.67 31.60
CA SER A 545 -6.54 10.91 32.87
C SER A 545 -5.14 11.50 32.70
N SER A 546 -4.70 11.71 31.46
CA SER A 546 -3.37 12.24 31.19
C SER A 546 -3.33 13.77 31.30
N TYR A 547 -2.20 14.29 31.76
CA TYR A 547 -2.00 15.72 32.01
C TYR A 547 -2.26 16.59 30.76
N LEU A 548 -1.86 16.12 29.57
CA LEU A 548 -2.04 16.88 28.32
C LEU A 548 -3.51 16.91 27.88
N SER A 549 -4.26 15.81 28.05
CA SER A 549 -5.70 15.76 27.80
C SER A 549 -6.48 16.67 28.76
N GLN A 550 -6.17 16.62 30.07
CA GLN A 550 -6.78 17.50 31.07
C GLN A 550 -6.49 18.98 30.81
N LYS A 551 -5.26 19.30 30.40
CA LYS A 551 -4.86 20.67 30.06
C LYS A 551 -5.53 21.17 28.79
N LEU A 552 -5.71 20.30 27.80
CA LEU A 552 -6.49 20.61 26.59
C LEU A 552 -7.96 20.89 26.95
N GLN A 553 -8.56 20.04 27.78
CA GLN A 553 -9.94 20.25 28.26
C GLN A 553 -10.09 21.56 29.04
N GLN A 554 -9.12 21.92 29.90
CA GLN A 554 -9.11 23.23 30.58
C GLN A 554 -9.03 24.39 29.59
N VAL A 555 -8.17 24.31 28.57
CA VAL A 555 -8.04 25.36 27.55
C VAL A 555 -9.31 25.47 26.70
N LEU A 556 -9.93 24.33 26.33
CA LEU A 556 -11.19 24.31 25.59
C LEU A 556 -12.33 24.88 26.42
N ALA A 557 -12.43 24.53 27.70
CA ALA A 557 -13.40 25.10 28.63
C ALA A 557 -13.20 26.63 28.81
N GLN A 558 -11.95 27.09 28.88
CA GLN A 558 -11.62 28.51 28.92
C GLN A 558 -12.00 29.24 27.62
N LEU A 559 -11.75 28.64 26.45
CA LEU A 559 -12.12 29.20 25.15
C LEU A 559 -13.64 29.26 24.93
N GLN A 560 -14.37 28.26 25.43
CA GLN A 560 -15.83 28.25 25.44
C GLN A 560 -16.39 29.32 26.37
N ALA A 561 -15.78 29.52 27.56
CA ALA A 561 -16.17 30.57 28.48
C ALA A 561 -15.82 31.99 27.98
N SER A 562 -14.75 32.15 27.19
CA SER A 562 -14.29 33.43 26.66
C SER A 562 -14.79 33.76 25.25
N GLY A 563 -15.86 33.08 24.78
CA GLY A 563 -16.53 33.41 23.52
C GLY A 563 -15.67 33.23 22.26
N ASN A 564 -14.99 32.09 22.11
CA ASN A 564 -14.22 31.71 20.91
C ASN A 564 -13.16 32.73 20.43
N THR A 565 -12.74 33.66 21.29
CA THR A 565 -11.66 34.58 20.95
C THR A 565 -10.32 33.84 21.16
N PRO A 566 -9.47 33.68 20.12
CA PRO A 566 -8.23 32.94 20.27
C PRO A 566 -7.34 33.63 21.30
N LEU A 567 -6.97 32.90 22.36
CA LEU A 567 -5.99 33.37 23.34
C LEU A 567 -4.71 33.80 22.59
N PRO A 568 -4.20 35.02 22.83
CA PRO A 568 -2.97 35.46 22.19
C PRO A 568 -1.86 34.46 22.57
N LEU A 569 -1.23 33.85 21.57
CA LEU A 569 -0.05 33.04 21.77
C LEU A 569 0.95 33.92 22.53
N LYS A 570 1.20 33.61 23.81
CA LYS A 570 2.34 34.18 24.54
C LYS A 570 3.55 33.94 23.65
N THR A 571 4.11 35.03 23.13
CA THR A 571 5.24 35.04 22.20
C THR A 571 6.25 33.98 22.64
N ARG A 572 6.50 32.98 21.77
CA ARG A 572 7.64 32.08 21.98
C ARG A 572 8.85 32.98 22.08
N ARG A 573 9.44 33.10 23.27
CA ARG A 573 10.65 33.89 23.49
C ARG A 573 11.72 33.36 22.54
N THR A 574 12.01 34.14 21.51
CA THR A 574 12.96 33.83 20.46
C THR A 574 14.33 33.67 21.11
N GLY A 575 14.96 32.51 20.92
CA GLY A 575 16.39 32.38 21.23
C GLY A 575 17.22 33.35 20.37
N PRO A 576 18.52 33.49 20.63
CA PRO A 576 19.38 34.40 19.88
C PRO A 576 19.26 34.15 18.38
N THR A 577 19.13 35.22 17.58
CA THR A 577 18.85 35.17 16.14
C THR A 577 19.95 34.43 15.35
N LYS A 578 21.17 34.37 15.90
CA LYS A 578 22.32 33.61 15.39
C LYS A 578 23.15 33.05 16.58
N PRO A 579 22.79 31.88 17.15
CA PRO A 579 23.55 31.32 18.26
C PRO A 579 24.95 30.86 17.80
N LYS A 580 25.97 31.06 18.63
CA LYS A 580 27.25 30.37 18.46
C LYS A 580 27.04 28.85 18.58
N TYR A 581 27.75 28.07 17.74
CA TYR A 581 27.56 26.62 17.64
C TYR A 581 28.07 25.83 18.86
N GLY A 582 28.91 26.42 19.71
CA GLY A 582 29.47 25.76 20.89
C GLY A 582 30.11 26.72 21.87
N ILE A 583 30.33 26.25 23.10
CA ILE A 583 31.18 26.90 24.10
C ILE A 583 32.57 26.25 24.01
N PRO A 584 33.68 27.00 24.05
CA PRO A 584 35.03 26.42 24.07
C PRO A 584 35.23 25.41 25.22
N PRO A 585 35.85 24.23 25.00
CA PRO A 585 36.08 23.22 26.03
C PRO A 585 36.80 23.72 27.29
N THR A 586 37.66 24.73 27.15
CA THR A 586 38.37 25.38 28.26
C THR A 586 37.42 26.07 29.25
N GLU A 587 36.24 26.51 28.80
CA GLU A 587 35.26 27.23 29.61
C GLU A 587 34.16 26.31 30.18
N TRP A 588 34.15 25.03 29.79
CA TRP A 588 33.15 24.05 30.25
C TRP A 588 33.14 23.87 31.78
N PRO A 589 34.29 23.83 32.49
CA PRO A 589 34.28 23.74 33.94
C PRO A 589 33.64 24.96 34.61
N ILE A 590 33.79 26.15 34.01
CA ILE A 590 33.19 27.39 34.53
C ILE A 590 31.67 27.35 34.34
N VAL A 591 31.22 26.95 33.15
CA VAL A 591 29.79 26.78 32.84
C VAL A 591 29.15 25.72 33.74
N GLN A 592 29.86 24.63 34.01
CA GLN A 592 29.40 23.59 34.94
C GLN A 592 29.24 24.16 36.35
N ARG A 593 30.21 24.92 36.87
CA ARG A 593 30.09 25.55 38.21
C ARG A 593 28.93 26.52 38.27
N ARG A 594 28.78 27.40 37.27
CA ARG A 594 27.66 28.36 37.22
C ARG A 594 26.29 27.68 37.24
N VAL A 595 26.12 26.59 36.50
CA VAL A 595 24.82 25.89 36.41
C VAL A 595 24.58 24.92 37.58
N VAL A 596 25.62 24.22 38.04
CA VAL A 596 25.48 23.13 39.02
C VAL A 596 25.69 23.61 40.44
N GLU A 597 26.71 24.44 40.68
CA GLU A 597 27.05 24.95 42.02
C GLU A 597 26.27 26.23 42.34
N ASN A 598 26.27 27.20 41.43
CA ASN A 598 25.58 28.48 41.64
C ASN A 598 24.09 28.45 41.26
N GLN A 599 23.59 27.30 40.79
CA GLN A 599 22.21 27.09 40.32
C GLN A 599 21.68 28.17 39.37
N GLU A 600 22.55 28.77 38.55
CA GLU A 600 22.12 29.78 37.61
C GLU A 600 21.22 29.16 36.52
N PRO A 601 20.15 29.86 36.10
CA PRO A 601 19.28 29.36 35.03
C PRO A 601 20.09 29.13 33.76
N LEU A 602 19.99 27.93 33.17
CA LEU A 602 20.64 27.56 31.91
C LEU A 602 20.44 28.59 30.78
N ARG A 603 19.31 29.31 30.79
CA ARG A 603 19.01 30.39 29.82
C ARG A 603 19.84 31.64 30.04
N LYS A 604 20.05 32.05 31.29
CA LYS A 604 20.90 33.18 31.63
C LYS A 604 22.35 32.91 31.19
N VAL A 605 22.82 31.69 31.46
CA VAL A 605 24.12 31.23 30.97
C VAL A 605 24.15 31.16 29.44
N ALA A 606 23.06 30.73 28.78
CA ALA A 606 23.02 30.70 27.32
C ALA A 606 23.10 32.11 26.69
N ASP A 607 22.43 33.10 27.30
CA ASP A 607 22.46 34.49 26.86
C ASP A 607 23.85 35.12 27.04
N ASP A 608 24.51 34.91 28.18
CA ASP A 608 25.87 35.40 28.45
C ASP A 608 26.90 34.90 27.43
N TYR A 609 26.75 33.65 26.97
CA TYR A 609 27.65 33.04 25.99
C TYR A 609 27.17 33.22 24.54
N GLY A 610 25.98 33.79 24.31
CA GLY A 610 25.38 33.95 22.99
C GLY A 610 25.12 32.61 22.27
N VAL A 611 24.82 31.55 23.03
CA VAL A 611 24.59 30.18 22.53
C VAL A 611 23.14 29.75 22.78
N SER A 612 22.74 28.63 22.21
CA SER A 612 21.41 28.07 22.52
C SER A 612 21.36 27.46 23.93
N TYR A 613 20.18 27.47 24.55
CA TYR A 613 19.91 26.75 25.79
C TYR A 613 20.37 25.28 25.75
N GLU A 614 20.17 24.62 24.61
CA GLU A 614 20.52 23.21 24.45
C GLU A 614 22.04 23.01 24.38
N THR A 615 22.78 24.00 23.90
CA THR A 615 24.25 24.02 23.89
C THR A 615 24.78 23.98 25.32
N VAL A 616 24.30 24.86 26.21
CA VAL A 616 24.70 24.89 27.63
C VAL A 616 24.33 23.58 28.32
N ARG A 617 23.12 23.06 28.08
CA ARG A 617 22.66 21.80 28.65
C ARG A 617 23.57 20.62 28.27
N ARG A 618 23.96 20.53 27.00
CA ARG A 618 24.89 19.50 26.50
C ARG A 618 26.27 19.63 27.12
N THR A 619 26.80 20.85 27.20
CA THR A 619 28.09 21.12 27.86
C THR A 619 28.10 20.64 29.30
N VAL A 620 27.06 20.94 30.09
CA VAL A 620 26.94 20.48 31.49
C VAL A 620 26.85 18.95 31.60
N VAL A 621 26.12 18.29 30.70
CA VAL A 621 26.02 16.82 30.68
C VAL A 621 27.35 16.16 30.35
N ILE A 622 28.10 16.70 29.39
CA ILE A 622 29.40 16.16 28.99
C ILE A 622 30.44 16.41 30.10
N ALA A 623 30.47 17.61 30.67
CA ALA A 623 31.40 17.95 31.75
C ALA A 623 31.14 17.08 33.02
N ARG A 624 29.87 16.79 33.35
CA ARG A 624 29.50 15.81 34.41
C ARG A 624 29.95 14.38 34.12
N LYS A 625 29.98 13.96 32.85
CA LYS A 625 30.51 12.63 32.47
C LYS A 625 32.02 12.59 32.61
N GLN A 626 32.71 13.66 32.22
CA GLN A 626 34.16 13.77 32.36
C GLN A 626 34.62 13.83 33.82
N SER A 627 33.86 14.51 34.71
CA SER A 627 34.14 14.55 36.14
C SER A 627 33.81 13.25 36.90
N ARG A 628 33.08 12.32 36.28
CA ARG A 628 32.81 10.97 36.83
C ARG A 628 33.79 9.90 36.32
N ALA A 629 34.54 10.21 35.27
CA ALA A 629 35.51 9.31 34.65
C ALA A 629 36.96 9.63 35.07
N ARG A 630 37.18 10.75 35.75
CA ARG A 630 38.34 11.04 36.61
C ARG A 630 37.96 10.73 38.04
#